data_AF-A0A0R3RGC9-F1
#
_entry.id   AF-A0A0R3RGC9-F1
#
_cell.length_a   1.000
_cell.length_b   1.000
_cell.length_c   1.000
_cell.angle_alpha   90.00
_cell.angle_beta   90.00
_cell.angle_gamma   90.00
#
_symmetry.space_group_name_H-M   'P 1'
#
loop_
_entity.id
_entity.type
_entity.pdbx_description
1 polymer ?
#
loop_
_entity_poly.entity_id
_entity_poly.type
_entity_poly.pdbx_seq_one_letter_code
_entity_poly.pdbx_strand_id
1 'polypeptide(L)'
;IKTSATAKATVAAFAAAEGHAHPRIVELPKTDQGLGFNVMGGKEQNSPIYISRIIPGGVADRNGQLKRGDQLIAVNGVNVEWESHEKAVDLLKSARGTVRLVVRYTPRLLDEMERRFERQRRRANQNSPAPVFKR
;
A
#
# COMPACT_ATOMS: atom_id res chain seq x y z
N ILE A 1 -31.47 34.31 -6.19
CA ILE A 1 -31.76 32.87 -6.02
C ILE A 1 -30.42 32.15 -5.89
N LYS A 2 -29.93 31.96 -4.66
CA LYS A 2 -28.69 31.20 -4.38
C LYS A 2 -29.14 29.81 -3.95
N THR A 3 -28.63 28.74 -4.57
CA THR A 3 -28.32 27.43 -3.94
C THR A 3 -28.07 26.37 -5.02
N SER A 4 -26.84 25.88 -5.14
CA SER A 4 -26.58 24.52 -5.64
C SER A 4 -25.29 24.00 -5.00
N ALA A 5 -25.39 23.53 -3.77
CA ALA A 5 -24.33 22.84 -3.06
C ALA A 5 -24.93 21.62 -2.34
N THR A 6 -25.25 20.55 -3.09
CA THR A 6 -25.87 19.35 -2.49
C THR A 6 -25.30 18.03 -2.99
N ALA A 7 -24.28 18.01 -3.86
CA ALA A 7 -23.68 16.74 -4.32
C ALA A 7 -22.49 16.24 -3.46
N LYS A 8 -21.90 17.09 -2.60
CA LYS A 8 -20.65 16.74 -1.89
C LYS A 8 -20.88 16.16 -0.48
N ALA A 9 -22.08 16.31 0.09
CA ALA A 9 -22.35 15.99 1.49
C ALA A 9 -22.82 14.54 1.73
N THR A 10 -23.47 13.89 0.75
CA THR A 10 -24.01 12.52 0.91
C THR A 10 -22.93 11.44 0.90
N VAL A 11 -21.81 11.65 0.19
CA VAL A 11 -20.69 10.69 0.15
C VAL A 11 -19.89 10.68 1.46
N ALA A 12 -19.78 11.84 2.13
CA ALA A 12 -19.07 11.95 3.40
C ALA A 12 -19.81 11.30 4.58
N ALA A 13 -21.15 11.28 4.55
CA ALA A 13 -21.98 10.69 5.60
C ALA A 13 -21.94 9.14 5.60
N PHE A 14 -21.83 8.51 4.42
CA PHE A 14 -21.66 7.05 4.33
C PHE A 14 -20.28 6.59 4.83
N ALA A 15 -19.27 7.48 4.75
CA ALA A 15 -17.91 7.20 5.21
C ALA A 15 -17.76 7.14 6.74
N ALA A 16 -18.74 7.67 7.49
CA ALA A 16 -18.66 7.78 8.95
C ALA A 16 -19.14 6.53 9.70
N ALA A 17 -19.89 5.62 9.07
CA ALA A 17 -20.48 4.46 9.74
C ALA A 17 -19.55 3.23 9.78
N GLU A 18 -18.59 3.11 8.86
CA GLU A 18 -17.64 1.99 8.81
C GLU A 18 -16.22 2.50 8.96
N GLY A 19 -15.70 2.43 10.21
CA GLY A 19 -14.38 2.89 10.59
C GLY A 19 -13.30 2.64 9.53
N HIS A 20 -12.98 3.68 8.77
CA HIS A 20 -11.85 3.77 7.84
C HIS A 20 -11.84 2.75 6.67
N ALA A 21 -12.99 2.19 6.29
CA ALA A 21 -13.11 1.29 5.13
C ALA A 21 -13.02 2.00 3.75
N HIS A 22 -13.03 3.33 3.73
CA HIS A 22 -13.14 4.12 2.51
C HIS A 22 -11.77 4.51 1.91
N PRO A 23 -11.62 4.48 0.58
CA PRO A 23 -10.42 4.98 -0.08
C PRO A 23 -10.15 6.44 0.29
N ARG A 24 -8.92 6.73 0.72
CA ARG A 24 -8.44 8.08 1.02
C ARG A 24 -7.26 8.45 0.14
N ILE A 25 -7.08 9.74 -0.04
CA ILE A 25 -5.99 10.30 -0.84
C ILE A 25 -4.92 10.79 0.12
N VAL A 26 -3.68 10.37 -0.11
CA VAL A 26 -2.50 10.75 0.67
C VAL A 26 -1.48 11.33 -0.29
N GLU A 27 -1.01 12.54 0.00
CA GLU A 27 0.02 13.20 -0.81
C GLU A 27 1.33 13.20 -0.04
N LEU A 28 2.39 12.68 -0.66
CA LEU A 28 3.71 12.57 -0.03
C LEU A 28 4.77 13.21 -0.92
N PRO A 29 5.60 14.13 -0.39
CA PRO A 29 6.74 14.63 -1.13
C PRO A 29 7.80 13.52 -1.29
N LYS A 30 8.17 13.20 -2.52
CA LYS A 30 9.26 12.27 -2.82
C LYS A 30 10.58 12.93 -2.44
N THR A 31 11.31 12.30 -1.52
CA THR A 31 12.68 12.70 -1.18
C THR A 31 13.71 11.76 -1.81
N ASP A 32 14.99 12.11 -1.72
CA ASP A 32 16.10 11.27 -2.20
C ASP A 32 16.12 9.90 -1.53
N GLN A 33 15.63 9.80 -0.29
CA GLN A 33 15.52 8.56 0.47
C GLN A 33 14.28 7.71 0.12
N GLY A 34 13.37 8.21 -0.71
CA GLY A 34 12.14 7.49 -1.05
C GLY A 34 10.87 8.13 -0.48
N LEU A 35 9.82 7.32 -0.34
CA LEU A 35 8.57 7.71 0.28
C LEU A 35 8.46 7.22 1.74
N GLY A 36 9.42 6.43 2.22
CA GLY A 36 9.47 5.99 3.62
C GLY A 36 8.53 4.84 3.97
N PHE A 37 8.20 3.96 3.02
CA PHE A 37 7.41 2.75 3.28
C PHE A 37 7.80 1.60 2.36
N ASN A 38 7.46 0.38 2.76
CA ASN A 38 7.63 -0.82 1.97
C ASN A 38 6.28 -1.33 1.48
N VAL A 39 6.27 -1.88 0.27
CA VAL A 39 5.11 -2.52 -0.32
C VAL A 39 5.31 -4.04 -0.41
N MET A 40 4.21 -4.79 -0.43
CA MET A 40 4.17 -6.23 -0.66
C MET A 40 2.95 -6.60 -1.50
N GLY A 41 2.90 -7.86 -1.93
CA GLY A 41 1.88 -8.34 -2.87
C GLY A 41 2.18 -7.94 -4.30
N GLY A 42 1.21 -8.13 -5.18
CA GLY A 42 1.36 -8.00 -6.62
C GLY A 42 0.56 -9.07 -7.35
N LYS A 43 0.18 -8.77 -8.60
CA LYS A 43 -0.57 -9.68 -9.47
C LYS A 43 0.07 -11.06 -9.59
N GLU A 44 1.39 -11.15 -9.62
CA GLU A 44 2.13 -12.41 -9.70
C GLU A 44 1.92 -13.31 -8.46
N GLN A 45 1.50 -12.72 -7.35
CA GLN A 45 1.19 -13.40 -6.10
C GLN A 45 -0.33 -13.53 -5.87
N ASN A 46 -1.15 -13.25 -6.88
CA ASN A 46 -2.62 -13.16 -6.81
C ASN A 46 -3.08 -12.35 -5.58
N SER A 47 -2.49 -11.17 -5.45
CA SER A 47 -2.55 -10.32 -4.25
C SER A 47 -2.56 -8.85 -4.65
N PRO A 48 -3.39 -8.01 -4.03
CA PRO A 48 -3.25 -6.57 -4.19
C PRO A 48 -1.94 -6.03 -3.60
N ILE A 49 -1.60 -4.80 -3.96
CA ILE A 49 -0.44 -4.11 -3.38
C ILE A 49 -0.81 -3.56 -2.00
N TYR A 50 -0.02 -3.90 -0.99
CA TYR A 50 -0.20 -3.45 0.39
C TYR A 50 1.04 -2.79 0.94
N ILE A 51 0.85 -1.86 1.87
CA ILE A 51 1.91 -1.27 2.67
C ILE A 51 2.18 -2.19 3.87
N SER A 52 3.30 -2.91 3.78
CA SER A 52 3.73 -3.87 4.79
C SER A 52 4.44 -3.20 5.96
N ARG A 53 5.12 -2.08 5.71
CA ARG A 53 5.92 -1.39 6.73
C ARG A 53 6.01 0.10 6.43
N ILE A 54 5.95 0.91 7.48
CA ILE A 54 6.31 2.33 7.47
C ILE A 54 7.71 2.45 8.06
N ILE A 55 8.59 3.24 7.43
CA ILE A 55 9.96 3.47 7.88
C ILE A 55 9.93 4.59 8.93
N PRO A 56 10.34 4.35 10.19
CA PRO A 56 10.37 5.37 11.23
C PRO A 56 11.24 6.57 10.81
N GLY A 57 10.74 7.78 11.00
CA GLY A 57 11.41 9.01 10.55
C GLY A 57 11.37 9.24 9.03
N GLY A 58 10.78 8.33 8.26
CA GLY A 58 10.53 8.47 6.83
C GLY A 58 9.46 9.52 6.51
N VAL A 59 9.26 9.80 5.22
CA VAL A 59 8.25 10.78 4.76
C VAL A 59 6.85 10.32 5.13
N ALA A 60 6.52 9.05 4.87
CA ALA A 60 5.23 8.47 5.22
C ALA A 60 4.93 8.50 6.72
N ASP A 61 5.95 8.23 7.56
CA ASP A 61 5.84 8.28 9.02
C ASP A 61 5.59 9.71 9.51
N ARG A 62 6.37 10.67 9.01
CA ARG A 62 6.23 12.09 9.34
C ARG A 62 4.89 12.69 8.91
N ASN A 63 4.33 12.23 7.79
CA ASN A 63 2.98 12.64 7.38
C ASN A 63 1.91 12.02 8.30
N GLY A 64 2.13 10.81 8.83
CA GLY A 64 1.20 10.12 9.75
C GLY A 64 -0.14 9.69 9.12
N GLN A 65 -0.37 10.04 7.86
CA GLN A 65 -1.56 9.68 7.09
C GLN A 65 -1.50 8.25 6.54
N LEU A 66 -0.32 7.66 6.44
CA LEU A 66 -0.07 6.33 5.89
C LEU A 66 0.25 5.34 7.02
N LYS A 67 -0.31 4.15 6.97
CA LYS A 67 -0.16 3.13 8.02
C LYS A 67 0.08 1.75 7.42
N ARG A 68 0.74 0.88 8.19
CA ARG A 68 0.79 -0.56 7.87
C ARG A 68 -0.64 -1.09 7.78
N GLY A 69 -0.91 -1.87 6.73
CA GLY A 69 -2.25 -2.38 6.45
C GLY A 69 -3.06 -1.54 5.47
N ASP A 70 -2.51 -0.43 4.98
CA ASP A 70 -3.09 0.27 3.85
C ASP A 70 -2.86 -0.51 2.55
N GLN A 71 -3.95 -0.77 1.83
CA GLN A 71 -3.93 -1.24 0.45
C GLN A 71 -3.68 -0.05 -0.48
N LEU A 72 -2.74 -0.20 -1.41
CA LEU A 72 -2.47 0.79 -2.45
C LEU A 72 -3.38 0.54 -3.65
N ILE A 73 -4.26 1.50 -3.93
CA ILE A 73 -5.24 1.44 -5.04
C ILE A 73 -4.69 2.18 -6.26
N ALA A 74 -4.12 3.37 -6.08
CA ALA A 74 -3.59 4.15 -7.19
C ALA A 74 -2.38 4.99 -6.81
N VAL A 75 -1.52 5.26 -7.79
CA VAL A 75 -0.33 6.12 -7.70
C VAL A 75 -0.40 7.17 -8.81
N ASN A 76 -0.41 8.45 -8.46
CA ASN A 76 -0.51 9.58 -9.39
C ASN A 76 -1.67 9.45 -10.41
N GLY A 77 -2.79 8.87 -9.97
CA GLY A 77 -3.97 8.63 -10.82
C GLY A 77 -3.93 7.34 -11.64
N VAL A 78 -2.83 6.59 -11.62
CA VAL A 78 -2.73 5.26 -12.23
C VAL A 78 -3.17 4.19 -11.24
N ASN A 79 -4.19 3.39 -11.60
CA ASN A 79 -4.64 2.28 -10.77
C ASN A 79 -3.56 1.18 -10.72
N VAL A 80 -3.20 0.75 -9.51
CA VAL A 80 -2.21 -0.30 -9.24
C VAL A 80 -2.76 -1.43 -8.38
N GLU A 81 -4.07 -1.45 -8.12
CA GLU A 81 -4.70 -2.40 -7.19
C GLU A 81 -4.42 -3.87 -7.57
N TRP A 82 -4.45 -4.18 -8.87
CA TRP A 82 -4.25 -5.52 -9.43
C TRP A 82 -3.09 -5.58 -10.43
N GLU A 83 -2.15 -4.66 -10.30
CA GLU A 83 -0.95 -4.61 -11.13
C GLU A 83 0.19 -5.45 -10.54
N SER A 84 1.24 -5.67 -11.33
CA SER A 84 2.44 -6.37 -10.84
C SER A 84 3.16 -5.55 -9.76
N HIS A 85 3.85 -6.25 -8.87
CA HIS A 85 4.67 -5.60 -7.84
C HIS A 85 5.67 -4.62 -8.46
N GLU A 86 6.36 -5.06 -9.52
CA GLU A 86 7.35 -4.27 -10.23
C GLU A 86 6.75 -2.98 -10.79
N LYS A 87 5.59 -3.05 -11.46
CA LYS A 87 4.94 -1.87 -12.02
C LYS A 87 4.54 -0.86 -10.94
N ALA A 88 4.03 -1.32 -9.80
CA ALA A 88 3.70 -0.43 -8.69
C ALA A 88 4.96 0.24 -8.12
N VAL A 89 6.05 -0.51 -7.96
CA VAL A 89 7.34 0.02 -7.50
C VAL A 89 7.92 1.01 -8.51
N ASP A 90 7.84 0.73 -9.80
CA ASP A 90 8.34 1.61 -10.86
C ASP A 90 7.55 2.91 -10.92
N LEU A 91 6.23 2.88 -10.73
CA LEU A 91 5.40 4.10 -10.61
C LEU A 91 5.80 4.93 -9.38
N LEU A 92 6.05 4.30 -8.24
CA LEU A 92 6.48 5.00 -7.02
C LEU A 92 7.91 5.57 -7.15
N LYS A 93 8.81 4.89 -7.88
CA LYS A 93 10.19 5.34 -8.12
C LYS A 93 10.28 6.42 -9.19
N SER A 94 9.51 6.31 -10.26
CA SER A 94 9.49 7.27 -11.37
C SER A 94 8.78 8.58 -11.01
N ALA A 95 7.91 8.56 -10.00
CA ALA A 95 7.26 9.75 -9.49
C ALA A 95 8.28 10.78 -8.96
N ARG A 96 8.07 12.04 -9.31
CA ARG A 96 8.90 13.19 -8.89
C ARG A 96 8.03 14.24 -8.21
N GLY A 97 8.62 15.00 -7.29
CA GLY A 97 7.89 16.02 -6.54
C GLY A 97 6.89 15.36 -5.58
N THR A 98 5.61 15.71 -5.68
CA THR A 98 4.56 15.18 -4.79
C THR A 98 3.90 13.96 -5.41
N VAL A 99 3.90 12.84 -4.69
CA VAL A 99 3.24 11.60 -5.10
C VAL A 99 1.87 11.52 -4.45
N ARG A 100 0.83 11.39 -5.28
CA ARG A 100 -0.55 11.24 -4.82
C ARG A 100 -0.93 9.77 -4.81
N LEU A 101 -1.13 9.23 -3.62
CA LEU A 101 -1.51 7.84 -3.38
C LEU A 101 -3.00 7.77 -3.05
N VAL A 102 -3.70 6.79 -3.60
CA VAL A 102 -5.04 6.41 -3.16
C VAL A 102 -4.90 5.12 -2.39
N VAL A 103 -5.28 5.14 -1.11
CA VAL A 103 -5.12 4.00 -0.20
C VAL A 103 -6.39 3.68 0.56
N ARG A 104 -6.56 2.42 0.94
CA ARG A 104 -7.69 1.97 1.78
C ARG A 104 -7.15 1.18 2.96
N TYR A 105 -7.64 1.46 4.16
CA TYR A 105 -7.15 0.78 5.36
C TYR A 105 -7.81 -0.59 5.52
N THR A 106 -7.06 -1.65 5.26
CA THR A 106 -7.52 -3.05 5.35
C THR A 106 -6.49 -3.94 6.06
N PRO A 107 -6.20 -3.67 7.36
CA PRO A 107 -5.13 -4.35 8.10
C PRO A 107 -5.40 -5.86 8.26
N ARG A 108 -6.67 -6.27 8.38
CA ARG A 108 -7.05 -7.70 8.50
C ARG A 108 -6.61 -8.51 7.28
N LEU A 109 -6.80 -7.95 6.08
CA LEU A 109 -6.39 -8.59 4.83
C LEU A 109 -4.87 -8.65 4.71
N LEU A 110 -4.15 -7.60 5.13
CA LEU A 110 -2.69 -7.64 5.20
C LEU A 110 -2.21 -8.80 6.09
N ASP A 111 -2.75 -8.93 7.31
CA ASP A 111 -2.32 -9.98 8.23
C ASP A 111 -2.63 -11.39 7.68
N GLU A 112 -3.76 -11.59 7.01
CA GLU A 112 -4.09 -12.84 6.30
C GLU A 112 -3.10 -13.13 5.16
N MET A 113 -2.76 -12.12 4.38
CA MET A 113 -1.79 -12.21 3.30
C MET A 113 -0.39 -12.54 3.82
N GLU A 114 0.09 -11.85 4.85
CA GLU A 114 1.38 -12.13 5.49
C GLU A 114 1.44 -13.58 5.98
N ARG A 115 0.39 -14.09 6.65
CA ARG A 115 0.31 -15.51 7.04
C ARG A 115 0.39 -16.45 5.85
N ARG A 116 -0.27 -16.11 4.73
CA ARG A 116 -0.22 -16.91 3.50
C ARG A 116 1.18 -16.95 2.90
N PHE A 117 1.83 -15.78 2.79
CA PHE A 117 3.17 -15.66 2.26
C PHE A 117 4.22 -16.35 3.15
N GLU A 118 4.11 -16.22 4.46
CA GLU A 118 4.97 -16.90 5.43
C GLU A 118 4.88 -18.42 5.26
N ARG A 119 3.66 -18.97 5.12
CA ARG A 119 3.47 -20.41 4.86
C ARG A 119 4.09 -20.85 3.53
N GLN A 120 3.92 -20.06 2.47
CA GLN A 120 4.50 -20.36 1.16
C GLN A 120 6.04 -20.29 1.19
N ARG A 121 6.61 -19.25 1.82
CA ARG A 121 8.06 -19.11 2.01
C ARG A 121 8.64 -20.25 2.83
N ARG A 122 7.98 -20.67 3.92
CA ARG A 122 8.43 -21.81 4.74
C ARG A 122 8.45 -23.11 3.95
N ARG A 123 7.43 -23.36 3.11
CA ARG A 123 7.40 -24.51 2.20
C ARG A 123 8.50 -24.46 1.14
N ALA A 124 8.74 -23.30 0.54
CA ALA A 124 9.82 -23.12 -0.43
C ALA A 124 11.21 -23.31 0.19
N ASN A 125 11.41 -22.81 1.42
CA ASN A 125 12.68 -22.91 2.14
C ASN A 125 12.91 -24.31 2.75
N GLN A 126 11.86 -25.10 3.01
CA GLN A 126 11.99 -26.52 3.37
C GLN A 126 12.49 -27.41 2.21
N ASN A 127 12.43 -26.92 0.97
CA ASN A 127 12.88 -27.63 -0.24
C ASN A 127 14.22 -27.11 -0.82
N SER A 128 14.99 -26.31 -0.08
CA SER A 128 16.34 -25.91 -0.48
C SER A 128 17.37 -26.66 0.39
N PRO A 129 18.25 -27.52 -0.18
CA PRO A 129 19.34 -28.09 0.60
C PRO A 129 20.23 -26.94 1.08
N ALA A 130 20.47 -26.86 2.39
CA ALA A 130 21.45 -25.93 2.95
C ALA A 130 22.80 -26.14 2.24
N PRO A 131 23.54 -25.09 1.87
CA PRO A 131 24.86 -25.27 1.30
C PRO A 131 25.75 -25.97 2.34
N VAL A 132 26.11 -27.22 2.06
CA VAL A 132 27.09 -27.98 2.84
C VAL A 132 28.44 -27.35 2.56
N PHE A 133 28.87 -26.42 3.41
CA PHE A 133 30.28 -26.05 3.47
C PHE A 133 31.04 -27.24 4.08
N LYS A 134 31.65 -28.07 3.22
CA LYS A 134 32.68 -29.03 3.64
C LYS A 134 33.89 -28.24 4.14
N ARG A 135 34.30 -28.51 5.38
CA ARG A 135 35.61 -28.14 5.92
C ARG A 135 36.69 -29.06 5.35
#